data_AF-A0A962BDB6-F1
#
_entry.id   AF-A0A962BDB6-F1
#
_cell.length_a   1.000
_cell.length_b   1.000
_cell.length_c   1.000
_cell.angle_alpha   90.00
_cell.angle_beta   90.00
_cell.angle_gamma   90.00
#
_symmetry.space_group_name_H-M   'P 1'
#
loop_
_entity.id
_entity.type
_entity.pdbx_description
1 polymer ?
#
loop_
_entity_poly.entity_id
_entity_poly.type
_entity_poly.pdbx_seq_one_letter_code
_entity_poly.pdbx_strand_id
1 'polypeptide(L)'
;PLLFVLGTNEGRYEQFLINTLGPIELWALSTSMEDVSIRNRLYNTVGAAWGRKILAAAFPGGSARTEIKRRVLMRGEQEGESKAALTSEVIEEIATELIRKVEERQAAENDQEIKDSL
;
A
#
# COMPACT_ATOMS: atom_id res chain seq x y z
N PRO A 1 21.74 -1.86 2.30
CA PRO A 1 22.89 -0.99 2.62
C PRO A 1 23.88 -1.03 1.46
N LEU A 2 24.48 0.09 1.09
CA LEU A 2 25.49 0.21 0.04
C LEU A 2 26.77 0.79 0.66
N LEU A 3 27.93 0.22 0.36
CA LEU A 3 29.22 0.81 0.67
C LEU A 3 29.75 1.51 -0.57
N PHE A 4 30.00 2.81 -0.47
CA PHE A 4 30.61 3.61 -1.52
C PHE A 4 32.07 3.89 -1.15
N VAL A 5 33.00 3.38 -1.96
CA VAL A 5 34.43 3.56 -1.75
C VAL A 5 34.99 4.44 -2.87
N LEU A 6 35.60 5.57 -2.50
CA LEU A 6 36.21 6.52 -3.40
C LEU A 6 37.72 6.57 -3.18
N GLY A 7 38.49 6.43 -4.25
CA GLY A 7 39.93 6.74 -4.26
C GLY A 7 40.15 8.16 -4.77
N THR A 8 40.77 9.01 -3.96
CA THR A 8 41.14 10.38 -4.33
C THR A 8 42.65 10.56 -4.22
N ASN A 9 43.20 11.65 -4.76
CA ASN A 9 44.61 12.01 -4.57
C ASN A 9 44.95 12.30 -3.10
N GLU A 10 43.94 12.56 -2.25
CA GLU A 10 44.08 12.83 -0.82
C GLU A 10 43.90 11.57 0.05
N GLY A 11 43.52 10.44 -0.55
CA GLY A 11 43.33 9.16 0.14
C GLY A 11 42.03 8.45 -0.19
N ARG A 12 41.73 7.40 0.58
CA ARG A 12 40.53 6.56 0.43
C ARG A 12 39.41 7.05 1.34
N TYR A 13 38.24 7.28 0.77
CA TYR A 13 37.01 7.60 1.49
C TYR A 13 36.03 6.44 1.41
N GLU A 14 35.34 6.18 2.52
CA GLU A 14 34.32 5.14 2.63
C GLU A 14 33.04 5.75 3.20
N GLN A 15 31.91 5.53 2.52
CA GLN A 15 30.62 6.01 2.95
C GLN A 15 29.60 4.88 2.96
N PHE A 16 28.88 4.74 4.07
CA PHE A 16 27.72 3.85 4.15
C PHE A 16 26.46 4.60 3.72
N LEU A 17 25.80 4.09 2.68
CA LEU A 17 24.49 4.55 2.24
C LEU A 17 23.42 3.59 2.75
N ILE A 18 22.56 4.09 3.63
CA ILE A 18 21.40 3.36 4.16
C ILE A 18 20.14 3.96 3.55
N ASN A 19 19.41 3.17 2.76
CA ASN A 19 18.11 3.57 2.25
C ASN A 19 17.02 3.07 3.21
N THR A 20 16.38 3.98 3.93
CA THR A 20 15.20 3.68 4.75
C THR A 20 13.96 3.94 3.92
N LEU A 21 13.34 2.86 3.43
CA LEU A 21 12.10 2.94 2.65
C LEU A 21 10.94 3.32 3.57
N GLY A 22 10.24 4.41 3.23
CA GLY A 22 8.97 4.75 3.85
C GLY A 22 7.82 3.90 3.31
N PRO A 23 6.62 3.97 3.93
CA PRO A 23 5.45 3.21 3.49
C PRO A 23 5.07 3.42 2.02
N ILE A 24 5.22 4.64 1.50
CA ILE A 24 4.92 4.95 0.08
C ILE A 24 5.94 4.26 -0.83
N GLU A 25 7.22 4.30 -0.49
CA GLU A 25 8.29 3.66 -1.24
C GLU A 25 8.17 2.14 -1.17
N LEU A 26 7.82 1.57 -0.02
CA LEU A 26 7.54 0.14 0.12
C LEU A 26 6.42 -0.30 -0.83
N TRP A 27 5.33 0.46 -0.94
CA TRP A 27 4.26 0.17 -1.90
C TRP A 27 4.63 0.42 -3.37
N ALA A 28 5.49 1.41 -3.63
CA ALA A 28 6.04 1.65 -4.97
C ALA A 28 6.92 0.49 -5.43
N LEU A 29 7.62 -0.17 -4.51
CA LEU A 29 8.56 -1.26 -4.78
C LEU A 29 7.97 -2.66 -4.53
N SER A 30 6.73 -2.77 -4.04
CA SER A 30 6.09 -4.07 -3.89
C SER A 30 5.84 -4.74 -5.24
N THR A 31 6.22 -6.01 -5.34
CA THR A 31 6.16 -6.86 -6.55
C THR A 31 5.26 -8.07 -6.39
N SER A 32 4.62 -8.25 -5.22
CA SER A 32 3.71 -9.39 -5.02
C SER A 32 2.52 -9.31 -5.98
N MET A 33 2.09 -10.44 -6.54
CA MET A 33 0.95 -10.45 -7.47
C MET A 33 -0.32 -9.86 -6.83
N GLU A 34 -0.57 -10.15 -5.56
CA GLU A 34 -1.73 -9.65 -4.81
C GLU A 34 -1.63 -8.15 -4.54
N ASP A 35 -0.43 -7.64 -4.21
CA ASP A 35 -0.20 -6.22 -3.99
C ASP A 35 -0.27 -5.42 -5.30
N VAL A 36 0.28 -5.96 -6.40
CA VAL A 36 0.13 -5.41 -7.76
C VAL A 36 -1.35 -5.40 -8.16
N SER A 37 -2.05 -6.50 -7.85
CA SER A 37 -3.51 -6.65 -7.75
C SER A 37 -4.24 -5.39 -7.32
N ILE A 38 -4.17 -5.18 -6.00
CA ILE A 38 -4.81 -4.07 -5.30
C ILE A 38 -4.36 -2.73 -5.86
N ARG A 39 -3.05 -2.57 -6.09
CA ARG A 39 -2.46 -1.30 -6.55
C ARG A 39 -3.00 -0.88 -7.91
N ASN A 40 -3.08 -1.79 -8.88
CA ASN A 40 -3.63 -1.50 -10.20
C ASN A 40 -5.08 -1.03 -10.13
N ARG A 41 -5.88 -1.63 -9.24
CA ARG A 41 -7.28 -1.24 -9.02
C ARG A 41 -7.38 0.18 -8.50
N LEU A 42 -6.66 0.50 -7.43
CA LEU A 42 -6.59 1.86 -6.90
C LEU A 42 -6.05 2.86 -7.92
N TYR A 43 -5.05 2.47 -8.71
CA TYR A 43 -4.47 3.35 -9.71
C TYR A 43 -5.47 3.71 -10.81
N ASN A 44 -6.29 2.75 -11.22
CA ASN A 44 -7.34 2.98 -12.21
C ASN A 44 -8.46 3.88 -11.67
N THR A 45 -8.75 3.83 -10.36
CA THR A 45 -9.83 4.65 -9.77
C THR A 45 -9.37 6.05 -9.37
N VAL A 46 -8.26 6.18 -8.65
CA VAL A 46 -7.83 7.45 -8.01
C VAL A 46 -6.47 7.96 -8.50
N GLY A 47 -5.81 7.22 -9.39
CA GLY A 47 -4.47 7.54 -9.87
C GLY A 47 -3.34 7.05 -8.95
N ALA A 48 -2.14 6.94 -9.52
CA ALA A 48 -1.04 6.21 -8.89
C ALA A 48 -0.51 6.84 -7.59
N ALA A 49 -0.41 8.17 -7.56
CA ALA A 49 0.12 8.89 -6.40
C ALA A 49 -0.83 8.78 -5.19
N TRP A 50 -2.12 9.02 -5.40
CA TRP A 50 -3.13 8.89 -4.35
C TRP A 50 -3.32 7.42 -3.93
N GLY A 51 -3.36 6.49 -4.88
CA GLY A 51 -3.45 5.06 -4.57
C GLY A 51 -2.34 4.59 -3.62
N ARG A 52 -1.09 5.02 -3.83
CA ARG A 52 0.01 4.69 -2.89
C ARG A 52 -0.16 5.35 -1.52
N LYS A 53 -0.67 6.58 -1.43
CA LYS A 53 -0.94 7.22 -0.13
C LYS A 53 -2.00 6.47 0.66
N ILE A 54 -3.09 6.07 0.00
CA ILE A 54 -4.16 5.27 0.62
C ILE A 54 -3.61 3.95 1.15
N LEU A 55 -2.83 3.25 0.31
CA LEU A 55 -2.21 1.98 0.68
C LEU A 55 -1.17 2.10 1.78
N ALA A 56 -0.34 3.14 1.74
CA ALA A 56 0.64 3.44 2.78
C ALA A 56 -0.02 3.74 4.14
N ALA A 57 -1.16 4.43 4.14
CA ALA A 57 -1.92 4.71 5.34
C ALA A 57 -2.59 3.46 5.91
N ALA A 58 -3.15 2.59 5.06
CA ALA A 58 -3.83 1.37 5.50
C ALA A 58 -2.87 0.23 5.86
N PHE A 59 -1.76 0.11 5.13
CA PHE A 59 -0.79 -0.98 5.22
C PHE A 59 0.64 -0.41 5.21
N PRO A 60 1.09 0.18 6.33
CA PRO A 60 2.38 0.86 6.39
C PRO A 60 3.58 -0.07 6.16
N GLY A 61 3.40 -1.39 6.32
CA GLY A 61 4.41 -2.40 6.03
C GLY A 61 4.65 -2.68 4.53
N GLY A 62 3.94 -2.00 3.63
CA GLY A 62 4.18 -2.12 2.18
C GLY A 62 3.49 -3.29 1.48
N SER A 63 2.61 -4.02 2.18
CA SER A 63 1.93 -5.18 1.62
C SER A 63 0.60 -5.42 2.35
N ALA A 64 -0.39 -5.88 1.58
CA ALA A 64 -1.69 -6.31 2.11
C ALA A 64 -1.79 -7.84 2.23
N ARG A 65 -0.75 -8.60 1.89
CA ARG A 65 -0.79 -10.08 1.84
C ARG A 65 -1.26 -10.73 3.13
N THR A 66 -0.84 -10.22 4.29
CA THR A 66 -1.26 -10.76 5.59
C THR A 66 -2.77 -10.67 5.76
N GLU A 67 -3.35 -9.53 5.39
CA GLU A 67 -4.79 -9.31 5.49
C GLU A 67 -5.57 -10.13 4.46
N ILE A 68 -5.08 -10.20 3.22
CA ILE A 68 -5.66 -11.04 2.16
C ILE A 68 -5.68 -12.51 2.61
N LYS A 69 -4.55 -13.03 3.11
CA LYS A 69 -4.45 -14.41 3.61
C LYS A 69 -5.41 -14.66 4.76
N ARG A 70 -5.56 -13.69 5.68
CA ARG A 70 -6.50 -13.77 6.80
C ARG A 70 -7.95 -13.88 6.30
N ARG A 71 -8.38 -13.00 5.38
CA ARG A 71 -9.74 -13.02 4.81
C ARG A 71 -10.03 -14.28 3.99
N VAL A 72 -9.08 -14.71 3.16
CA VAL A 72 -9.20 -15.94 2.37
C VAL A 72 -9.33 -17.17 3.26
N LEU A 73 -8.57 -17.26 4.36
CA LEU A 73 -8.67 -18.39 5.29
C LEU A 73 -10.05 -18.44 5.96
N MET A 74 -10.54 -17.30 6.45
CA MET A 74 -11.87 -17.23 7.09
C MET A 74 -13.01 -17.66 6.16
N ARG A 75 -12.92 -17.34 4.85
CA ARG A 75 -13.95 -17.70 3.85
C ARG A 75 -13.79 -19.13 3.34
N GLY A 76 -12.56 -19.60 3.12
CA GLY A 76 -12.29 -20.94 2.62
C GLY A 76 -12.68 -22.06 3.60
N GLU A 77 -12.87 -21.75 4.89
CA GLU A 77 -13.48 -22.67 5.86
C GLU A 77 -15.00 -22.84 5.67
N GLN A 78 -15.66 -21.89 4.98
CA GLN A 78 -17.12 -21.84 4.82
C GLN A 78 -17.56 -22.30 3.42
N GLU A 79 -16.79 -21.96 2.40
CA GLU A 79 -17.15 -22.17 1.00
C GLU A 79 -16.06 -22.99 0.31
N GLY A 80 -16.41 -24.18 -0.18
CA GLY A 80 -15.50 -25.11 -0.88
C GLY A 80 -15.01 -24.62 -2.25
N GLU A 81 -14.87 -23.31 -2.43
CA GLU A 81 -14.45 -22.64 -3.65
C GLU A 81 -12.94 -22.72 -3.90
N SER A 82 -12.55 -22.44 -5.14
CA SER A 82 -11.13 -22.32 -5.50
C SER A 82 -10.50 -21.13 -4.78
N LYS A 83 -9.40 -21.38 -4.06
CA LYS A 83 -8.61 -20.37 -3.34
C LYS A 83 -8.23 -19.16 -4.20
N ALA A 84 -8.04 -19.36 -5.51
CA ALA A 84 -7.71 -18.28 -6.44
C ALA A 84 -8.89 -17.31 -6.67
N ALA A 85 -10.11 -17.84 -6.77
CA ALA A 85 -11.32 -17.03 -6.94
C ALA A 85 -11.57 -16.20 -5.67
N LEU A 86 -11.54 -16.84 -4.51
CA LEU A 86 -11.65 -16.17 -3.21
C LEU A 86 -10.60 -15.06 -3.03
N THR A 87 -9.34 -15.32 -3.45
CA THR A 87 -8.28 -14.30 -3.37
C THR A 87 -8.60 -13.08 -4.23
N SER A 88 -9.09 -13.28 -5.45
CA SER A 88 -9.45 -12.18 -6.35
C SER A 88 -10.61 -11.36 -5.78
N GLU A 89 -11.63 -12.02 -5.24
CA GLU A 89 -12.79 -11.34 -4.64
C GLU A 89 -12.39 -10.53 -3.39
N VAL A 90 -11.57 -11.11 -2.51
CA VAL A 90 -11.03 -10.42 -1.33
C VAL A 90 -10.21 -9.19 -1.74
N ILE A 91 -9.43 -9.27 -2.82
CA ILE A 91 -8.67 -8.14 -3.34
C ILE A 91 -9.60 -7.00 -3.80
N GLU A 92 -10.69 -7.33 -4.50
CA GLU A 92 -11.68 -6.35 -4.96
C GLU A 92 -12.36 -5.65 -3.79
N GLU A 93 -12.77 -6.44 -2.80
CA GLU A 93 -13.41 -5.96 -1.59
C GLU A 93 -12.50 -4.98 -0.86
N ILE A 94 -11.24 -5.37 -0.60
CA ILE A 94 -10.26 -4.52 0.08
C ILE A 94 -10.06 -3.21 -0.70
N ALA A 95 -9.88 -3.29 -2.02
CA ALA A 95 -9.65 -2.08 -2.82
C ALA A 95 -10.84 -1.11 -2.74
N THR A 96 -12.06 -1.63 -2.84
CA THR A 96 -13.30 -0.85 -2.76
C THR A 96 -13.50 -0.26 -1.36
N GLU A 97 -13.26 -1.04 -0.31
CA GLU A 97 -13.35 -0.61 1.08
C GLU A 97 -12.40 0.55 1.38
N LEU A 98 -11.16 0.48 0.87
CA LEU A 98 -10.17 1.54 1.05
C LEU A 98 -10.58 2.86 0.39
N ILE A 99 -11.10 2.80 -0.84
CA ILE A 99 -11.57 3.99 -1.56
C ILE A 99 -12.72 4.63 -0.77
N ARG A 100 -13.72 3.83 -0.39
CA ARG A 100 -14.88 4.29 0.36
C ARG A 100 -14.48 4.96 1.68
N LYS A 101 -13.58 4.35 2.46
CA LYS A 101 -13.10 4.93 3.72
C LYS A 101 -12.43 6.29 3.54
N VAL A 102 -11.73 6.48 2.42
CA VAL A 102 -11.05 7.75 2.11
C VAL A 102 -12.07 8.81 1.72
N GLU A 103 -13.06 8.46 0.91
CA GLU A 103 -14.16 9.37 0.55
C GLU A 103 -14.97 9.79 1.78
N GLU A 104 -15.32 8.84 2.65
CA GLU A 104 -16.03 9.12 3.90
C GLU A 104 -15.21 10.04 4.82
N ARG A 105 -13.89 9.83 4.91
CA ARG A 105 -13.00 10.69 5.68
C ARG A 105 -12.91 12.11 5.09
N GLN A 106 -12.79 12.23 3.77
CA GLN A 106 -12.75 13.53 3.09
C GLN A 106 -14.06 14.30 3.28
N ALA A 107 -15.20 13.62 3.20
CA ALA A 107 -16.50 14.24 3.46
C ALA A 107 -16.58 14.78 4.90
N ALA A 108 -16.14 14.00 5.88
CA ALA A 108 -16.13 14.41 7.28
C ALA A 108 -15.18 15.59 7.56
N GLU A 109 -14.00 15.61 6.92
CA GLU A 109 -13.04 16.72 7.05
C GLU A 109 -13.62 18.02 6.43
N ASN A 110 -14.23 17.94 5.24
CA ASN A 110 -14.87 19.09 4.59
C ASN A 110 -16.04 19.65 5.40
N ASP A 111 -16.88 18.79 5.98
CA ASP A 111 -18.02 19.22 6.82
C ASP A 111 -17.57 19.94 8.09
N GLN A 112 -16.41 19.56 8.64
CA GLN A 112 -15.84 20.18 9.83
C GLN A 112 -15.28 21.58 9.51
N GLU A 113 -14.56 21.73 8.40
CA GLU A 113 -14.04 23.03 7.94
C GLU A 113 -15.16 24.05 7.68
N ILE A 114 -16.29 23.60 7.13
CA ILE A 114 -17.46 24.46 6.91
C ILE A 114 -18.04 24.97 8.23
N LYS A 115 -18.12 24.11 9.27
CA LYS A 115 -18.65 24.48 10.58
C LYS A 115 -17.72 25.42 11.34
N ASP A 116 -16.41 25.21 11.23
CA ASP A 116 -15.40 26.04 11.92
C ASP A 116 -15.26 27.44 11.28
N SER A 117 -15.77 27.62 10.06
CA SER A 117 -15.75 28.89 9.31
C SER A 117 -17.02 29.74 9.49
N LEU A 118 -18.03 29.25 10.21
CA LEU A 118 -19.32 29.92 10.50
C LEU A 118 -19.38 30.41 11.95
#